data_AF-A0A0I9N6Q3-F1
#
_entry.id   AF-A0A0I9N6Q3-F1
#
_cell.length_a   1.000
_cell.length_b   1.000
_cell.length_c   1.000
_cell.angle_alpha   90.00
_cell.angle_beta   90.00
_cell.angle_gamma   90.00
#
_symmetry.space_group_name_H-M   'P 1'
#
loop_
_entity.id
_entity.type
_entity.pdbx_description
1 polymer ?
#
loop_
_entity_poly.entity_id
_entity_poly.type
_entity_poly.pdbx_seq_one_letter_code
_entity_poly.pdbx_strand_id
1 'polypeptide(L)'
;LILTVLIAELIILVAALDRIAPIVDFFFLMCYAFINLACFLHSILGAPNWRPRFKCYHWTLSLLGTLLCLFIRFSTHWIYALIVTLLWGMIYKYVSGKGDKKEWGDGMTGLILSTAQFSLSKLDDKQPHPKNWRPQLLLIANLPLAENWRQNETTRKLLSLASQLKKGRGLTVAVALHKGQSTNKNAK
;
A
#
# COMPACT_ATOMS: atom_id res chain seq x y z
N LEU A 1 1.63 -3.97 -31.43
CA LEU A 1 1.33 -3.56 -32.82
C LEU A 1 0.56 -4.64 -33.58
N ILE A 2 1.05 -5.88 -33.68
CA ILE A 2 0.31 -6.98 -34.33
C ILE A 2 -1.05 -7.23 -33.65
N LEU A 3 -1.08 -7.39 -32.32
CA LEU A 3 -2.33 -7.59 -31.57
C LEU A 3 -3.33 -6.44 -31.75
N THR A 4 -2.85 -5.19 -31.74
CA THR A 4 -3.70 -4.00 -31.91
C THR A 4 -4.27 -3.91 -33.33
N VAL A 5 -3.50 -4.31 -34.35
CA VAL A 5 -3.98 -4.38 -35.74
C VAL A 5 -5.07 -5.45 -35.87
N LEU A 6 -4.86 -6.65 -35.31
CA LEU A 6 -5.87 -7.72 -35.33
C LEU A 6 -7.18 -7.32 -34.66
N ILE A 7 -7.10 -6.66 -33.49
CA ILE A 7 -8.30 -6.17 -32.78
C ILE A 7 -9.00 -5.08 -33.60
N ALA A 8 -8.26 -4.15 -34.18
CA ALA A 8 -8.83 -3.09 -35.01
C ALA A 8 -9.51 -3.64 -36.27
N GLU A 9 -8.88 -4.62 -36.93
CA GLU A 9 -9.45 -5.29 -38.10
C GLU A 9 -10.77 -6.00 -37.77
N LEU A 10 -10.84 -6.73 -36.65
CA LEU A 10 -12.08 -7.35 -36.17
C LEU A 10 -13.20 -6.33 -35.95
N ILE A 11 -12.88 -5.15 -35.41
CA ILE A 11 -13.86 -4.07 -35.20
C ILE A 11 -14.33 -3.47 -36.52
N ILE A 12 -13.42 -3.28 -37.49
CA ILE A 12 -13.75 -2.74 -38.82
C ILE A 12 -14.64 -3.71 -39.60
N LEU A 13 -14.40 -5.03 -39.49
CA LEU A 13 -15.20 -6.07 -40.17
C LEU A 13 -16.66 -6.09 -39.74
N VAL A 14 -16.99 -5.61 -38.54
CA VAL A 14 -18.39 -5.45 -38.08
C VAL A 14 -19.14 -4.40 -38.91
N ALA A 15 -18.43 -3.45 -39.55
CA ALA A 15 -18.93 -2.46 -40.51
C ALA A 15 -20.21 -1.69 -40.09
N ALA A 16 -20.49 -1.61 -38.78
CA ALA A 16 -21.68 -0.99 -38.22
C ALA A 16 -21.27 -0.06 -37.07
N LEU A 17 -21.11 1.23 -37.37
CA LEU A 17 -20.64 2.24 -36.42
C LEU A 17 -21.54 2.33 -35.18
N ASP A 18 -22.86 2.19 -35.36
CA ASP A 18 -23.85 2.21 -34.28
C ASP A 18 -23.68 1.04 -33.28
N ARG A 19 -23.06 -0.06 -33.71
CA ARG A 19 -22.74 -1.21 -32.83
C ARG A 19 -21.41 -1.02 -32.13
N ILE A 20 -20.48 -0.29 -32.75
CA ILE A 20 -19.13 -0.08 -32.22
C ILE A 20 -19.13 1.01 -31.14
N ALA A 21 -19.88 2.09 -31.32
CA ALA A 21 -19.90 3.22 -30.39
C ALA A 21 -20.20 2.80 -28.93
N PRO A 22 -21.24 1.99 -28.63
CA PRO A 22 -21.52 1.56 -27.25
C PRO A 22 -20.42 0.68 -26.61
N ILE A 23 -19.63 -0.01 -27.44
CA ILE A 23 -18.51 -0.85 -26.99
C ILE A 23 -17.32 0.03 -26.62
N VAL A 24 -17.02 1.04 -27.44
CA VAL A 24 -15.93 1.98 -27.18
C VAL A 24 -16.25 2.84 -25.95
N ASP A 25 -17.47 3.38 -25.88
CA ASP A 25 -17.96 4.15 -24.73
C ASP A 25 -17.87 3.37 -23.43
N PHE A 26 -18.15 2.05 -23.49
CA PHE A 26 -18.01 1.18 -22.33
C PHE A 26 -16.59 1.19 -21.77
N PHE A 27 -15.57 1.00 -22.61
CA PHE A 27 -14.18 0.98 -22.15
C PHE A 27 -13.74 2.35 -21.61
N PHE A 28 -14.10 3.44 -22.29
CA PHE A 28 -13.74 4.78 -21.83
C PHE A 28 -14.39 5.15 -20.49
N LEU A 29 -15.70 4.91 -20.32
CA LEU A 29 -16.38 5.20 -19.04
C LEU A 29 -15.77 4.41 -17.88
N MET A 30 -15.39 3.16 -18.11
CA MET A 30 -14.76 2.32 -17.08
C MET A 30 -13.36 2.85 -16.71
N CYS A 31 -12.55 3.22 -17.69
CA CYS A 31 -11.23 3.83 -17.44
C CYS A 31 -11.36 5.14 -16.66
N TYR A 32 -12.30 6.02 -17.04
CA TYR A 32 -12.54 7.27 -16.33
C TYR A 32 -13.07 7.05 -14.91
N ALA A 33 -13.97 6.10 -14.70
CA ALA A 33 -14.43 5.73 -13.36
C ALA A 33 -13.28 5.25 -12.48
N PHE A 34 -12.40 4.39 -13.02
CA PHE A 34 -11.26 3.85 -12.27
C PHE A 34 -10.23 4.91 -11.88
N ILE A 35 -9.86 5.79 -12.82
CA ILE A 35 -8.91 6.86 -12.56
C ILE A 35 -9.47 7.81 -11.49
N ASN A 36 -10.74 8.21 -11.63
CA ASN A 36 -11.40 9.05 -10.64
C ASN A 36 -11.50 8.39 -9.26
N LEU A 37 -11.82 7.10 -9.21
CA LEU A 37 -11.89 6.33 -7.96
C LEU A 37 -10.51 6.21 -7.30
N ALA A 38 -9.47 5.94 -8.08
CA ALA A 38 -8.10 5.89 -7.58
C ALA A 38 -7.67 7.24 -6.99
N CYS A 39 -7.92 8.36 -7.69
CA CYS A 39 -7.62 9.70 -7.17
C CYS A 39 -8.39 10.01 -5.88
N PHE A 40 -9.66 9.63 -5.80
CA PHE A 40 -10.46 9.79 -4.58
C PHE A 40 -9.88 8.98 -3.41
N LEU A 41 -9.58 7.70 -3.64
CA LEU A 41 -9.01 6.81 -2.61
C LEU A 41 -7.64 7.31 -2.14
N HIS A 42 -6.74 7.68 -3.05
CA HIS A 42 -5.42 8.21 -2.68
C HIS A 42 -5.50 9.51 -1.87
N SER A 43 -6.46 10.38 -2.20
CA SER A 43 -6.71 11.61 -1.43
C SER A 43 -7.27 11.34 -0.03
N ILE A 44 -8.24 10.43 0.10
CA ILE A 44 -8.94 10.21 1.37
C ILE A 44 -8.16 9.29 2.33
N LEU A 45 -7.40 8.33 1.80
CA LEU A 45 -6.48 7.50 2.59
C LEU A 45 -5.18 8.26 2.96
N GLY A 46 -4.95 9.46 2.42
CA GLY A 46 -3.74 10.22 2.67
C GLY A 46 -2.49 9.48 2.19
N ALA A 47 -2.54 8.96 0.96
CA ALA A 47 -1.44 8.19 0.42
C ALA A 47 -0.14 9.04 0.42
N PRO A 48 0.97 8.50 0.92
CA PRO A 48 2.17 9.28 1.23
C PRO A 48 2.80 10.00 0.04
N ASN A 49 2.74 9.38 -1.14
CA ASN A 49 3.29 9.93 -2.39
C ASN A 49 2.25 10.78 -3.16
N TRP A 50 1.03 10.92 -2.64
CA TRP A 50 -0.04 11.64 -3.30
C TRP A 50 -0.01 13.12 -2.94
N ARG A 51 0.45 13.96 -3.87
CA ARG A 51 0.54 15.43 -3.71
C ARG A 51 0.00 16.14 -4.95
N PRO A 52 -1.34 16.21 -5.13
CA PRO A 52 -1.95 16.89 -6.26
C PRO A 52 -1.61 18.39 -6.20
N ARG A 53 -0.82 18.88 -7.17
CA ARG A 53 -0.40 20.30 -7.24
C ARG A 53 -1.37 21.19 -8.01
N PHE A 54 -2.39 20.59 -8.63
CA PHE A 54 -3.35 21.31 -9.45
C PHE A 54 -4.34 22.09 -8.56
N LYS A 55 -4.49 23.40 -8.83
CA LYS A 55 -5.25 24.32 -7.98
C LYS A 55 -6.75 23.98 -7.87
N CYS A 56 -7.36 23.48 -8.93
CA CYS A 56 -8.80 23.15 -8.96
C CYS A 56 -9.09 21.68 -8.60
N TYR A 57 -8.10 20.95 -8.07
CA TYR A 57 -8.31 19.57 -7.64
C TYR A 57 -8.94 19.54 -6.25
N HIS A 58 -10.07 18.84 -6.12
CA HIS A 58 -10.65 18.48 -4.83
C HIS A 58 -11.12 17.03 -4.87
N TRP A 59 -11.01 16.31 -3.74
CA TRP A 59 -11.36 14.88 -3.67
C TRP A 59 -12.84 14.61 -3.98
N THR A 60 -13.73 15.56 -3.66
CA THR A 60 -15.17 15.45 -4.00
C THR A 60 -15.41 15.45 -5.49
N LEU A 61 -14.59 16.17 -6.27
CA LEU A 61 -14.72 16.22 -7.73
C LEU A 61 -14.40 14.85 -8.34
N SER A 62 -13.37 14.19 -7.82
CA SER A 62 -13.04 12.80 -8.21
C SER A 62 -14.14 11.82 -7.80
N LEU A 63 -14.74 11.97 -6.61
CA LEU A 63 -15.87 11.14 -6.20
C LEU A 63 -17.08 11.35 -7.12
N LEU A 64 -17.42 12.60 -7.41
CA LEU A 64 -18.53 12.96 -8.30
C LEU A 64 -18.30 12.43 -9.71
N GLY A 65 -17.08 12.55 -10.25
CA GLY A 65 -16.72 11.95 -11.54
C GLY A 65 -16.89 10.43 -11.55
N THR A 66 -16.48 9.75 -10.49
CA THR A 66 -16.68 8.29 -10.35
C THR A 66 -18.16 7.92 -10.37
N LEU A 67 -18.97 8.59 -9.55
CA LEU A 67 -20.40 8.34 -9.46
C LEU A 67 -21.12 8.65 -10.77
N LEU A 68 -20.75 9.73 -11.45
CA LEU A 68 -21.33 10.10 -12.74
C LEU A 68 -21.01 9.06 -13.82
N CYS A 69 -19.76 8.59 -13.90
CA CYS A 69 -19.39 7.52 -14.85
C CYS A 69 -20.15 6.22 -14.56
N LEU A 70 -20.28 5.83 -13.29
CA LEU A 70 -21.05 4.64 -12.91
C LEU A 70 -22.55 4.80 -13.19
N PHE A 71 -23.10 5.99 -12.92
CA PHE A 71 -24.50 6.32 -13.18
C PHE A 71 -24.83 6.23 -14.67
N ILE A 72 -24.03 6.88 -15.52
CA ILE A 72 -24.23 6.81 -16.98
C ILE A 72 -24.14 5.36 -17.45
N ARG A 73 -23.14 4.60 -16.97
CA ARG A 73 -22.99 3.19 -17.40
C ARG A 73 -24.16 2.32 -16.95
N PHE A 74 -24.62 2.50 -15.72
CA PHE A 74 -25.78 1.78 -15.18
C PHE A 74 -27.06 2.14 -15.95
N SER A 75 -27.23 3.42 -16.33
CA SER A 75 -28.37 3.90 -17.10
C SER A 75 -28.42 3.34 -18.52
N THR A 76 -27.27 3.16 -19.18
CA THR A 76 -27.24 2.59 -20.54
C THR A 76 -27.44 1.08 -20.51
N HIS A 77 -26.65 0.35 -19.72
CA HIS A 77 -26.73 -1.11 -19.63
C HIS A 77 -26.37 -1.63 -18.22
N TRP A 78 -27.37 -1.76 -17.37
CA TRP A 78 -27.23 -2.16 -15.97
C TRP A 78 -26.61 -3.56 -15.77
N ILE A 79 -26.95 -4.56 -16.61
CA ILE A 79 -26.39 -5.92 -16.50
C ILE A 79 -24.88 -5.92 -16.74
N TYR A 80 -24.43 -5.30 -17.83
CA TYR A 80 -23.00 -5.18 -18.13
C TYR A 80 -22.26 -4.37 -17.06
N ALA A 81 -22.89 -3.31 -16.53
CA ALA A 81 -22.30 -2.53 -15.44
C ALA A 81 -22.03 -3.39 -14.19
N LEU A 82 -22.98 -4.26 -13.80
CA LEU A 82 -22.81 -5.16 -12.66
C LEU A 82 -21.70 -6.19 -12.90
N ILE A 83 -21.71 -6.86 -14.06
CA ILE A 83 -20.69 -7.86 -14.42
C ILE A 83 -19.28 -7.26 -14.35
N VAL A 84 -19.13 -6.05 -14.84
CA VAL A 84 -17.82 -5.40 -14.99
C VAL A 84 -17.33 -4.86 -13.66
N THR A 85 -18.23 -4.28 -12.85
CA THR A 85 -17.90 -3.86 -11.48
C THR A 85 -17.44 -5.07 -10.65
N LEU A 86 -18.10 -6.22 -10.82
CA LEU A 86 -17.72 -7.47 -10.19
C LEU A 86 -16.37 -7.99 -10.68
N LEU A 87 -16.17 -8.07 -12.00
CA LEU A 87 -14.91 -8.52 -12.62
C LEU A 87 -13.73 -7.65 -12.17
N TRP A 88 -13.94 -6.34 -12.11
CA TRP A 88 -12.93 -5.40 -11.62
C TRP A 88 -12.59 -5.66 -10.16
N GLY A 89 -13.59 -5.86 -9.29
CA GLY A 89 -13.36 -6.22 -7.89
C GLY A 89 -12.58 -7.54 -7.74
N MET A 90 -12.86 -8.53 -8.60
CA MET A 90 -12.11 -9.79 -8.64
C MET A 90 -10.65 -9.59 -9.10
N ILE A 91 -10.42 -8.82 -10.15
CA ILE A 91 -9.06 -8.50 -10.64
C ILE A 91 -8.27 -7.75 -9.56
N TYR A 92 -8.88 -6.76 -8.91
CA TYR A 92 -8.25 -6.03 -7.82
C TYR A 92 -7.85 -6.97 -6.68
N LYS A 93 -8.76 -7.85 -6.23
CA LYS A 93 -8.43 -8.86 -5.20
C LYS A 93 -7.34 -9.83 -5.65
N TYR A 94 -7.37 -10.27 -6.89
CA TYR A 94 -6.36 -11.18 -7.45
C TYR A 94 -4.97 -10.54 -7.48
N VAL A 95 -4.88 -9.30 -7.96
CA VAL A 95 -3.62 -8.53 -8.00
C VAL A 95 -3.13 -8.27 -6.57
N SER A 96 -4.02 -7.85 -5.67
CA SER A 96 -3.67 -7.63 -4.27
C SER A 96 -3.13 -8.90 -3.60
N GLY A 97 -3.73 -10.07 -3.87
CA GLY A 97 -3.27 -11.35 -3.30
C GLY A 97 -1.97 -11.89 -3.91
N LYS A 98 -1.62 -11.48 -5.13
CA LYS A 98 -0.34 -11.85 -5.78
C LYS A 98 0.78 -10.84 -5.54
N GLY A 99 0.44 -9.60 -5.16
CA GLY A 99 1.39 -8.52 -4.88
C GLY A 99 2.36 -8.85 -3.74
N ASP A 100 1.95 -9.67 -2.78
CA ASP A 100 2.77 -10.03 -1.62
C ASP A 100 3.96 -10.97 -1.92
N LYS A 101 4.07 -11.53 -3.13
CA LYS A 101 5.00 -12.65 -3.41
C LYS A 101 5.97 -12.45 -4.57
N LYS A 102 6.00 -11.30 -5.24
CA LYS A 102 6.72 -11.17 -6.52
C LYS A 102 7.50 -9.86 -6.61
N GLU A 103 8.80 -9.97 -6.95
CA GLU A 103 9.84 -8.92 -6.99
C GLU A 103 9.63 -7.75 -7.97
N TRP A 104 8.39 -7.43 -8.33
CA TRP A 104 8.08 -6.19 -9.04
C TRP A 104 8.18 -5.05 -8.05
N GLY A 105 9.39 -4.49 -7.88
CA GLY A 105 9.73 -3.27 -7.13
C GLY A 105 8.64 -2.80 -6.16
N ASP A 106 8.81 -3.11 -4.88
CA ASP A 106 7.73 -3.16 -3.90
C ASP A 106 7.11 -1.79 -3.59
N GLY A 107 6.15 -1.39 -4.43
CA GLY A 107 5.31 -0.21 -4.21
C GLY A 107 4.52 -0.30 -2.90
N MET A 108 4.30 -1.52 -2.39
CA MET A 108 3.64 -1.76 -1.10
C MET A 108 4.59 -1.53 0.08
N THR A 109 5.86 -1.93 0.05
CA THR A 109 6.81 -1.52 1.10
C THR A 109 7.17 -0.04 1.00
N GLY A 110 7.17 0.56 -0.19
CA GLY A 110 7.19 2.02 -0.34
C GLY A 110 6.00 2.72 0.34
N LEU A 111 4.80 2.14 0.20
CA LEU A 111 3.59 2.59 0.90
C LEU A 111 3.70 2.38 2.43
N ILE A 112 4.17 1.22 2.89
CA ILE A 112 4.36 0.90 4.31
C ILE A 112 5.38 1.84 4.96
N LEU A 113 6.54 2.02 4.32
CA LEU A 113 7.60 2.89 4.82
C LEU A 113 7.12 4.33 4.94
N SER A 114 6.39 4.79 3.93
CA SER A 114 5.91 6.16 3.93
C SER A 114 4.70 6.35 4.88
N THR A 115 3.89 5.31 5.10
CA THR A 115 2.87 5.26 6.16
C THR A 115 3.51 5.28 7.55
N ALA A 116 4.61 4.55 7.74
CA ALA A 116 5.40 4.55 8.96
C ALA A 116 6.01 5.94 9.21
N GLN A 117 6.60 6.57 8.19
CA GLN A 117 7.14 7.93 8.28
C GLN A 117 6.06 8.95 8.64
N PHE A 118 4.90 8.90 7.98
CA PHE A 118 3.77 9.77 8.30
C PHE A 118 3.27 9.59 9.73
N SER A 119 3.18 8.33 10.18
CA SER A 119 2.77 8.00 11.55
C SER A 119 3.78 8.50 12.59
N LEU A 120 5.08 8.38 12.31
CA LEU A 120 6.15 8.90 13.17
C LEU A 120 6.14 10.44 13.22
N SER A 121 5.95 11.12 12.09
CA SER A 121 5.89 12.59 12.05
C SER A 121 4.71 13.13 12.86
N LYS A 122 3.55 12.46 12.83
CA LYS A 122 2.39 12.84 13.66
C LYS A 122 2.56 12.57 15.15
N LEU A 123 3.51 11.72 15.54
CA LEU A 123 3.81 11.45 16.95
C LEU A 123 4.67 12.56 17.56
N ASP A 124 5.49 13.24 16.77
CA ASP A 124 6.39 14.30 17.24
C ASP A 124 5.61 15.53 17.76
N ASP A 125 4.49 15.87 17.12
CA ASP A 125 3.64 17.01 17.52
C ASP A 125 2.90 16.82 18.86
N LYS A 126 2.88 15.60 19.43
CA LYS A 126 2.10 15.30 20.64
C LYS A 126 3.00 15.03 21.84
N GLN A 127 3.10 16.01 22.74
CA GLN A 127 3.68 15.80 24.06
C GLN A 127 2.92 14.66 24.79
N PRO A 128 3.61 13.61 25.27
CA PRO A 128 2.96 12.50 25.95
C PRO A 128 2.31 12.99 27.25
N HIS A 129 0.97 13.00 27.28
CA HIS A 129 0.25 13.37 28.48
C HIS A 129 0.58 12.38 29.62
N PRO A 130 0.88 12.83 30.85
CA PRO A 130 1.33 11.96 31.95
C PRO A 130 0.33 10.83 32.30
N LYS A 131 -0.96 11.01 31.98
CA LYS A 131 -2.01 10.00 32.15
C LYS A 131 -1.98 8.84 31.15
N ASN A 132 -1.21 8.91 30.06
CA ASN A 132 -1.18 7.89 28.99
C ASN A 132 0.22 7.28 28.80
N TRP A 133 1.00 7.19 29.89
CA TRP A 133 2.34 6.60 29.85
C TRP A 133 2.29 5.15 29.38
N ARG A 134 3.17 4.80 28.43
CA ARG A 134 3.36 3.43 27.94
C ARG A 134 4.86 3.12 27.95
N PRO A 135 5.33 2.07 28.63
CA PRO A 135 6.75 1.75 28.71
C PRO A 135 7.28 1.34 27.34
N GLN A 136 8.32 2.03 26.84
CA GLN A 136 9.14 1.60 25.71
C GLN A 136 10.44 1.05 26.27
N LEU A 137 10.72 -0.24 26.02
CA LEU A 137 11.86 -0.91 26.63
C LEU A 137 13.08 -0.79 25.72
N LEU A 138 14.19 -0.31 26.27
CA LEU A 138 15.52 -0.41 25.67
C LEU A 138 16.29 -1.50 26.41
N LEU A 139 16.50 -2.63 25.74
CA LEU A 139 17.17 -3.80 26.31
C LEU A 139 18.65 -3.76 25.92
N ILE A 140 19.52 -3.48 26.89
CA ILE A 140 20.97 -3.54 26.67
C ILE A 140 21.42 -4.93 27.08
N ALA A 141 21.79 -5.75 26.10
CA ALA A 141 22.25 -7.11 26.33
C ALA A 141 23.60 -7.32 25.66
N ASN A 142 24.53 -7.98 26.35
CA ASN A 142 25.76 -8.43 25.74
C ASN A 142 25.45 -9.67 24.88
N LEU A 143 25.19 -9.46 23.58
CA LEU A 143 25.03 -10.54 22.61
C LEU A 143 26.40 -10.88 22.02
N PRO A 144 26.97 -12.05 22.36
CA PRO A 144 28.11 -12.57 21.60
C PRO A 144 27.66 -12.88 20.15
N LEU A 145 28.60 -12.75 19.20
CA LEU A 145 28.35 -12.92 17.77
C LEU A 145 27.68 -14.28 17.48
N ALA A 146 26.53 -14.22 16.80
CA ALA A 146 25.71 -15.24 16.12
C ALA A 146 25.49 -16.65 16.74
N GLU A 147 26.48 -17.31 17.35
CA GLU A 147 26.37 -18.70 17.79
C GLU A 147 26.13 -18.87 19.30
N ASN A 148 26.64 -17.96 20.14
CA ASN A 148 26.62 -18.16 21.60
C ASN A 148 25.53 -17.38 22.35
N TRP A 149 24.69 -16.59 21.67
CA TRP A 149 23.65 -15.79 22.35
C TRP A 149 22.61 -16.66 23.06
N ARG A 150 22.37 -17.88 22.56
CA ARG A 150 21.44 -18.86 23.15
C ARG A 150 22.01 -19.54 24.40
N GLN A 151 23.33 -19.48 24.60
CA GLN A 151 24.02 -20.07 25.74
C GLN A 151 24.08 -19.13 26.95
N ASN A 152 23.97 -17.80 26.74
CA ASN A 152 23.97 -16.85 27.85
C ASN A 152 22.60 -16.80 28.55
N GLU A 153 22.51 -17.44 29.70
CA GLU A 153 21.28 -17.57 30.48
C GLU A 153 20.70 -16.22 30.90
N THR A 154 21.55 -15.25 31.22
CA THR A 154 21.15 -13.90 31.66
C THR A 154 20.42 -13.14 30.55
N THR A 155 20.96 -13.18 29.33
CA THR A 155 20.34 -12.55 28.15
C THR A 155 18.99 -13.17 27.83
N ARG A 156 18.87 -14.50 27.91
CA ARG A 156 17.59 -15.20 27.68
C ARG A 156 16.53 -14.83 28.71
N LYS A 157 16.89 -14.78 30.00
CA LYS A 157 16.00 -14.35 31.08
C LYS A 157 15.53 -12.91 30.87
N LEU A 158 16.43 -12.03 30.46
CA LEU A 158 16.12 -10.62 30.20
C LEU A 158 15.17 -10.45 29.00
N LEU A 159 15.39 -11.17 27.88
CA LEU A 159 14.47 -11.15 26.74
C LEU A 159 13.11 -11.75 27.09
N SER A 160 13.09 -12.85 27.87
CA SER A 160 11.85 -13.47 28.34
C SER A 160 11.05 -12.52 29.22
N LEU A 161 11.70 -11.83 30.16
CA LEU A 161 11.10 -10.82 31.01
C LEU A 161 10.54 -9.65 30.18
N ALA A 162 11.32 -9.14 29.21
CA ALA A 162 10.88 -8.07 28.34
C ALA A 162 9.66 -8.47 27.50
N SER A 163 9.64 -9.71 27.00
CA SER A 163 8.51 -10.29 26.28
C SER A 163 7.26 -10.38 27.16
N GLN A 164 7.40 -10.88 28.40
CA GLN A 164 6.30 -10.98 29.37
C GLN A 164 5.77 -9.61 29.79
N LEU A 165 6.65 -8.62 30.00
CA LEU A 165 6.28 -7.27 30.40
C LEU A 165 5.50 -6.55 29.29
N LYS A 166 5.83 -6.81 28.02
CA LYS A 166 5.21 -6.13 26.86
C LYS A 166 4.07 -6.93 26.23
N LYS A 167 4.00 -8.23 26.47
CA LYS A 167 3.03 -9.16 25.84
C LYS A 167 2.95 -8.99 24.31
N GLY A 168 4.11 -8.76 23.67
CA GLY A 168 4.21 -8.55 22.22
C GLY A 168 3.65 -7.22 21.70
N ARG A 169 3.39 -6.23 22.56
CA ARG A 169 2.82 -4.93 22.16
C ARG A 169 3.74 -3.74 22.41
N GLY A 170 3.70 -2.78 21.50
CA GLY A 170 4.49 -1.54 21.55
C GLY A 170 5.95 -1.75 21.16
N LEU A 171 6.75 -0.70 21.33
CA LEU A 171 8.15 -0.70 20.92
C LEU A 171 9.06 -1.32 22.00
N THR A 172 9.94 -2.24 21.58
CA THR A 172 11.05 -2.78 22.36
C THR A 172 12.28 -2.82 21.44
N VAL A 173 13.36 -2.18 21.84
CA VAL A 173 14.62 -2.14 21.08
C VAL A 173 15.67 -2.91 21.86
N ALA A 174 16.28 -3.93 21.25
CA ALA A 174 17.41 -4.65 21.83
C ALA A 174 18.71 -4.14 21.23
N VAL A 175 19.64 -3.71 22.07
CA VAL A 175 20.94 -3.16 21.70
C VAL A 175 22.04 -4.05 22.25
N ALA A 176 22.96 -4.44 21.37
CA ALA A 176 24.16 -5.16 21.73
C ALA A 176 25.38 -4.30 21.45
N LEU A 177 26.24 -4.16 22.47
CA LEU A 177 27.49 -3.43 22.36
C LEU A 177 28.61 -4.42 22.08
N HIS A 178 29.18 -4.36 20.88
CA HIS A 178 30.34 -5.15 20.52
C HIS A 178 31.61 -4.34 20.73
N LYS A 179 32.53 -4.85 21.56
CA LYS A 179 33.83 -4.22 21.78
C LYS A 179 34.76 -4.54 20.62
N GLY A 180 34.95 -3.59 19.70
CA GLY A 180 35.85 -3.72 18.55
C GLY A 180 36.31 -2.35 18.03
N GLN A 181 37.40 -2.33 17.25
CA GLN A 181 37.84 -1.13 16.53
C GLN A 181 37.10 -1.03 15.19
N SER A 182 36.40 0.08 14.95
CA SER A 182 35.59 0.32 13.75
C SER A 182 36.39 0.35 12.42
N THR A 183 37.72 0.37 12.48
CA THR A 183 38.61 0.59 11.33
C THR A 183 39.28 -0.67 10.79
N ASN A 184 39.02 -1.86 11.34
CA ASN A 184 39.67 -3.08 10.87
C ASN A 184 38.99 -3.62 9.59
N LYS A 185 39.50 -3.21 8.42
CA LYS A 185 39.04 -3.64 7.08
C LYS A 185 39.21 -5.15 6.80
N ASN A 186 39.81 -5.92 7.71
CA ASN A 186 40.17 -7.32 7.48
C ASN A 186 39.30 -8.34 8.25
N ALA A 187 38.22 -7.92 8.91
CA ALA A 187 37.24 -8.85 9.47
C ALA A 187 36.16 -9.16 8.40
N LYS A 188 36.50 -10.07 7.48
CA LYS A 188 35.52 -10.85 6.71
C LYS A 188 35.30 -12.17 7.41
#